data_AF-A0A640KIU1-F1
#
_entry.id   AF-A0A640KIU1-F1
#
_cell.length_a   1.000
_cell.length_b   1.000
_cell.length_c   1.000
_cell.angle_alpha   90.00
_cell.angle_beta   90.00
_cell.angle_gamma   90.00
#
_symmetry.space_group_name_H-M   'P 1'
#
loop_
_entity.id
_entity.type
_entity.pdbx_description
1 polymer ?
#
loop_
_entity_poly.entity_id
_entity_poly.type
_entity_poly.pdbx_seq_one_letter_code
_entity_poly.pdbx_strand_id
1 'polypeptide(L)'
;MWATLARYKAKSLAQMFRKLKLAGAHPDVLWGIDAQKAQHNGEEMIRLETLMHERANQALGSPSSTSGRGRDNTPQSFLFWLQPHHGSAAARRGSGGQAPSAAAAGLKAVECTITPYSDSRIVKQQLTTLFVDAGIYEDFELSSDGVEMNLQSVLRYADEKQNEHLIQSGSLYIRGDKSVENLRRFSVLLVVEEDGVSYLVSLPETQSVQPTGAGQYTSTVGGGGGGSTAPYVPSKTIIGPNGEVEPDVQEFMTERGLRPFDLRMAGSHSSVERFVVAFERIERMYEVHRGRAFRPSVCIVLSLKSLDNFVAPDGSIVLSVQRMPSWEEFLLSLPQRVWQECVQKHQEWRVGCAPKLQERKRQLTRVADMFHVHRVTMESPIAGRTQWQDDLISRFMKEETTIRRAVAKYNLKSDLLKKRGEIRIVEHLYSALPGSAMPVTTTAGARKEIGFRIGGDGRVTFNHSIMSTGQILRVLKDNLKRMETFQRQHDNAIMVLEHVSRHIPVDFSVDTEWKYRAEGNLVLHLERFARTIKQNEAPLGAFLRAIMDGRIGTSNSGKTVVLANMPVKKRMVWIVSDRFDTLPSGVVFVPFDVDFDSIKRLLLTRQ
;
A
#
# COMPACT_ATOMS: atom_id res chain seq x y z
N MET A 1 -66.60 -1.74 -0.14
CA MET A 1 -65.51 -2.15 0.78
C MET A 1 -64.20 -1.75 0.11
N TRP A 2 -63.70 -0.56 0.43
CA TRP A 2 -62.44 -0.01 -0.09
C TRP A 2 -61.25 -0.65 0.63
N ALA A 3 -60.24 -1.14 -0.09
CA ALA A 3 -58.87 -1.28 0.40
C ALA A 3 -57.87 -1.48 -0.76
N THR A 4 -56.83 -0.63 -0.77
CA THR A 4 -55.49 -0.82 -1.34
C THR A 4 -55.30 -0.93 -2.86
N LEU A 5 -55.54 0.17 -3.57
CA LEU A 5 -54.84 0.51 -4.82
C LEU A 5 -53.78 1.57 -4.48
N ALA A 6 -52.71 1.15 -3.81
CA ALA A 6 -51.51 1.98 -3.69
C ALA A 6 -50.88 2.06 -5.10
N ARG A 7 -51.15 3.15 -5.83
CA ARG A 7 -50.45 3.49 -7.07
C ARG A 7 -48.94 3.49 -6.78
N TYR A 8 -48.23 2.44 -7.19
CA TYR A 8 -46.78 2.42 -7.15
C TYR A 8 -46.29 3.55 -8.06
N LYS A 9 -45.72 4.59 -7.45
CA LYS A 9 -45.08 5.69 -8.15
C LYS A 9 -43.92 5.12 -8.98
N ALA A 10 -43.86 5.48 -10.28
CA ALA A 10 -42.77 5.04 -11.15
C ALA A 10 -41.42 5.41 -10.54
N LYS A 11 -40.45 4.50 -10.60
CA LYS A 11 -39.13 4.71 -9.98
C LYS A 11 -38.27 5.60 -10.86
N SER A 12 -37.31 6.30 -10.25
CA SER A 12 -36.32 7.04 -11.03
C SER A 12 -35.30 6.08 -11.63
N LEU A 13 -34.69 6.48 -12.75
CA LEU A 13 -33.62 5.71 -13.39
C LEU A 13 -32.46 5.37 -12.42
N ALA A 14 -32.11 6.31 -11.53
CA ALA A 14 -31.10 6.09 -10.49
C ALA A 14 -31.49 4.97 -9.50
N GLN A 15 -32.77 4.84 -9.18
CA GLN A 15 -33.27 3.75 -8.33
C GLN A 15 -33.24 2.41 -9.07
N MET A 16 -33.46 2.40 -10.38
CA MET A 16 -33.33 1.20 -11.21
C MET A 16 -31.87 0.75 -11.33
N PHE A 17 -30.91 1.66 -11.47
CA PHE A 17 -29.48 1.31 -11.43
C PHE A 17 -29.03 0.78 -10.07
N ARG A 18 -29.56 1.34 -8.97
CA ARG A 18 -29.30 0.78 -7.63
C ARG A 18 -29.83 -0.65 -7.52
N LYS A 19 -30.96 -0.96 -8.16
CA LYS A 19 -31.51 -2.32 -8.20
C LYS A 19 -30.72 -3.26 -9.10
N LEU A 20 -30.19 -2.78 -10.21
CA LEU A 20 -29.25 -3.54 -11.05
C LEU A 20 -28.00 -3.94 -10.26
N LYS A 21 -27.44 -3.00 -9.47
CA LYS A 21 -26.34 -3.28 -8.53
C LYS A 21 -26.73 -4.37 -7.52
N LEU A 22 -27.90 -4.25 -6.90
CA LEU A 22 -28.41 -5.22 -5.93
C LEU A 22 -28.71 -6.59 -6.54
N ALA A 23 -29.09 -6.65 -7.82
CA ALA A 23 -29.29 -7.88 -8.59
C ALA A 23 -27.97 -8.59 -8.95
N GLY A 24 -26.82 -8.14 -8.41
CA GLY A 24 -25.53 -8.77 -8.57
C GLY A 24 -24.63 -8.16 -9.64
N ALA A 25 -24.98 -6.98 -10.18
CA ALA A 25 -24.12 -6.25 -11.13
C ALA A 25 -23.01 -5.44 -10.45
N HIS A 26 -23.03 -5.32 -9.12
CA HIS A 26 -22.12 -4.45 -8.40
C HIS A 26 -20.66 -4.94 -8.54
N PRO A 27 -19.71 -4.06 -8.90
CA PRO A 27 -18.29 -4.41 -9.03
C PRO A 27 -17.74 -5.17 -7.81
N ASP A 28 -18.02 -4.70 -6.59
CA ASP A 28 -17.57 -5.37 -5.35
C ASP A 28 -18.07 -6.82 -5.19
N VAL A 29 -19.26 -7.14 -5.71
CA VAL A 29 -19.82 -8.49 -5.66
C VAL A 29 -19.09 -9.40 -6.66
N LEU A 30 -18.76 -8.85 -7.83
CA LEU A 30 -18.06 -9.57 -8.89
C LEU A 30 -16.55 -9.68 -8.61
N TRP A 31 -15.95 -8.77 -7.83
CA TRP A 31 -14.51 -8.76 -7.57
C TRP A 31 -14.02 -10.01 -6.82
N GLY A 32 -14.91 -10.64 -6.05
CA GLY A 32 -14.66 -11.92 -5.39
C GLY A 32 -14.76 -13.15 -6.30
N ILE A 33 -15.24 -12.97 -7.54
CA ILE A 33 -15.49 -14.05 -8.52
C ILE A 33 -14.59 -13.88 -9.75
N ASP A 34 -14.61 -12.70 -10.38
CA ASP A 34 -13.84 -12.35 -11.58
C ASP A 34 -13.55 -10.83 -11.60
N ALA A 35 -12.31 -10.45 -11.29
CA ALA A 35 -11.88 -9.06 -11.21
C ALA A 35 -11.92 -8.32 -12.55
N GLN A 36 -11.73 -9.00 -13.68
CA GLN A 36 -11.80 -8.37 -15.01
C GLN A 36 -13.25 -7.99 -15.34
N LYS A 37 -14.21 -8.87 -15.04
CA LYS A 37 -15.63 -8.60 -15.22
C LYS A 37 -16.16 -7.56 -14.25
N ALA A 38 -15.60 -7.51 -13.04
CA ALA A 38 -15.94 -6.50 -12.04
C ALA A 38 -15.47 -5.09 -12.47
N GLN A 39 -14.24 -4.98 -12.99
CA GLN A 39 -13.74 -3.72 -13.56
C GLN A 39 -14.58 -3.30 -14.77
N HIS A 40 -14.85 -4.23 -15.69
CA HIS A 40 -15.71 -3.99 -16.86
C HIS A 40 -17.10 -3.49 -16.48
N ASN A 41 -17.76 -4.11 -15.49
CA ASN A 41 -19.06 -3.63 -14.99
C ASN A 41 -18.96 -2.21 -14.41
N GLY A 42 -17.88 -1.87 -13.71
CA GLY A 42 -17.67 -0.51 -13.19
C GLY A 42 -17.59 0.53 -14.30
N GLU A 43 -16.82 0.23 -15.35
CA GLU A 43 -16.66 1.09 -16.53
C GLU A 43 -17.98 1.23 -17.31
N GLU A 44 -18.70 0.13 -17.51
CA GLU A 44 -20.00 0.12 -18.21
C GLU A 44 -21.10 0.86 -17.45
N MET A 45 -21.10 0.81 -16.11
CA MET A 45 -22.03 1.58 -15.28
C MET A 45 -21.78 3.08 -15.41
N ILE A 46 -20.52 3.51 -15.33
CA ILE A 46 -20.15 4.92 -15.49
C ILE A 46 -20.50 5.40 -16.90
N ARG A 47 -20.21 4.58 -17.92
CA ARG A 47 -20.51 4.91 -19.33
C ARG A 47 -22.01 5.08 -19.56
N LEU A 48 -22.83 4.20 -18.99
CA LEU A 48 -24.27 4.26 -19.11
C LEU A 48 -24.87 5.44 -18.35
N GLU A 49 -24.42 5.69 -17.11
CA GLU A 49 -24.85 6.85 -16.30
C GLU A 49 -24.49 8.17 -17.00
N THR A 50 -23.26 8.28 -17.53
CA THR A 50 -22.80 9.46 -18.28
C THR A 50 -23.65 9.69 -19.52
N LEU A 51 -23.95 8.64 -20.29
CA LEU A 51 -24.80 8.73 -21.48
C LEU A 51 -26.21 9.25 -21.15
N MET A 52 -26.79 8.81 -20.04
CA MET A 52 -28.12 9.23 -19.61
C MET A 52 -28.15 10.65 -19.08
N HIS A 53 -27.07 11.11 -18.42
CA HIS A 53 -26.91 12.50 -18.01
C HIS A 53 -26.74 13.45 -19.20
N GLU A 54 -25.92 13.09 -20.20
CA GLU A 54 -25.78 13.88 -21.43
C GLU A 54 -27.12 14.03 -22.16
N ARG A 55 -27.93 12.96 -22.18
CA ARG A 55 -29.26 12.94 -22.77
C ARG A 55 -30.25 13.83 -22.01
N ALA A 56 -30.25 13.78 -20.68
CA ALA A 56 -31.14 14.59 -19.84
C ALA A 56 -30.86 16.10 -20.01
N ASN A 57 -29.59 16.48 -20.10
CA ASN A 57 -29.18 17.88 -20.28
C ASN A 57 -29.59 18.46 -21.64
N GLN A 58 -29.78 17.63 -22.67
CA GLN A 58 -30.27 18.07 -23.99
C GLN A 58 -31.79 18.25 -24.03
N ALA A 59 -32.55 17.47 -23.27
CA ALA A 59 -34.01 17.55 -23.22
C ALA A 59 -34.53 18.84 -22.55
N LEU A 60 -33.70 19.51 -21.74
CA LEU A 60 -34.05 20.70 -20.95
C LEU A 60 -33.83 22.05 -21.66
N GLY A 61 -33.42 22.06 -22.93
CA GLY A 61 -33.39 23.28 -23.76
C GLY A 61 -32.42 24.37 -23.28
N SER A 62 -31.17 24.34 -23.76
CA SER A 62 -30.29 25.52 -23.79
C SER A 62 -29.73 25.70 -25.20
N PRO A 63 -30.01 26.83 -25.88
CA PRO A 63 -29.32 27.20 -27.11
C PRO A 63 -28.03 27.97 -26.77
N SER A 64 -26.96 27.69 -27.53
CA SER A 64 -25.57 28.20 -27.46
C SER A 64 -24.65 27.48 -26.45
N SER A 65 -23.44 27.02 -26.77
CA SER A 65 -22.46 27.46 -27.78
C SER A 65 -21.57 26.32 -28.32
N THR A 66 -21.44 26.26 -29.65
CA THR A 66 -20.23 25.88 -30.42
C THR A 66 -19.40 24.65 -30.00
N SER A 67 -19.74 23.49 -30.55
CA SER A 67 -18.85 22.78 -31.49
C SER A 67 -19.63 21.69 -32.23
N GLY A 68 -19.88 21.94 -33.51
CA GLY A 68 -20.43 20.95 -34.42
C GLY A 68 -19.43 19.82 -34.64
N ARG A 69 -19.68 18.68 -34.01
CA ARG A 69 -19.62 17.40 -34.71
C ARG A 69 -21.02 16.84 -34.61
N GLY A 70 -21.67 16.57 -35.75
CA GLY A 70 -22.88 15.75 -35.74
C GLY A 70 -22.55 14.48 -34.97
N ARG A 71 -23.06 14.37 -33.74
CA ARG A 71 -22.87 13.16 -32.96
C ARG A 71 -23.81 12.14 -33.59
N ASP A 72 -23.23 11.20 -34.32
CA ASP A 72 -23.98 10.10 -34.91
C ASP A 72 -24.84 9.44 -33.82
N ASN A 73 -26.13 9.23 -34.09
CA ASN A 73 -27.01 8.43 -33.24
C ASN A 73 -26.68 6.93 -33.41
N THR A 74 -25.39 6.60 -33.29
CA THR A 74 -24.90 5.24 -33.40
C THR A 74 -25.37 4.45 -32.19
N PRO A 75 -25.93 3.24 -32.40
CA PRO A 75 -26.29 2.35 -31.30
C PRO A 75 -25.04 2.02 -30.46
N GLN A 76 -25.15 2.17 -29.13
CA GLN A 76 -24.10 1.80 -28.18
C GLN A 76 -24.54 0.56 -27.41
N SER A 77 -23.82 -0.56 -27.58
CA SER A 77 -24.04 -1.78 -26.79
C SER A 77 -23.37 -1.68 -25.43
N PHE A 78 -24.07 -2.08 -24.37
CA PHE A 78 -23.63 -2.19 -22.99
C PHE A 78 -23.74 -3.63 -22.52
N LEU A 79 -22.77 -4.12 -21.76
CA LEU A 79 -22.74 -5.49 -21.26
C LEU A 79 -22.50 -5.51 -19.76
N PHE A 80 -23.39 -6.17 -19.01
CA PHE A 80 -23.29 -6.34 -17.57
C PHE A 80 -23.22 -7.81 -17.18
N TRP A 81 -22.26 -8.15 -16.32
CA TRP A 81 -22.20 -9.44 -15.66
C TRP A 81 -22.99 -9.41 -14.34
N LEU A 82 -23.74 -10.46 -14.05
CA LEU A 82 -24.58 -10.58 -12.86
C LEU A 82 -24.25 -11.88 -12.14
N GLN A 83 -24.15 -11.82 -10.81
CA GLN A 83 -24.20 -13.03 -10.00
C GLN A 83 -25.67 -13.49 -9.90
N PRO A 84 -26.04 -14.69 -10.41
CA PRO A 84 -27.40 -15.18 -10.28
C PRO A 84 -27.76 -15.34 -8.79
N HIS A 85 -28.82 -14.66 -8.34
CA HIS A 85 -29.31 -14.78 -6.97
C HIS A 85 -29.74 -16.23 -6.67
N HIS A 86 -29.08 -16.87 -5.71
CA HIS A 86 -29.72 -17.95 -4.95
C HIS A 86 -30.83 -17.34 -4.10
N GLY A 87 -32.07 -17.68 -4.43
CA GLY A 87 -33.25 -17.18 -3.74
C GLY A 87 -33.18 -17.33 -2.22
N SER A 88 -33.69 -16.30 -1.54
CA SER A 88 -33.94 -16.19 -0.10
C SER A 88 -34.31 -17.51 0.59
N ALA A 89 -33.69 -17.76 1.75
CA ALA A 89 -33.82 -18.95 2.59
C ALA A 89 -35.22 -19.17 3.23
N ALA A 90 -36.28 -18.54 2.74
CA ALA A 90 -37.63 -18.63 3.32
C ALA A 90 -38.59 -19.59 2.61
N ALA A 91 -38.20 -20.23 1.48
CA ALA A 91 -39.14 -21.03 0.66
C ALA A 91 -38.73 -22.50 0.40
N ARG A 92 -37.90 -23.12 1.23
CA ARG A 92 -37.64 -24.58 1.15
C ARG A 92 -37.64 -25.26 2.52
N ARG A 93 -38.83 -25.41 3.10
CA ARG A 93 -39.12 -26.57 3.95
C ARG A 93 -39.53 -27.71 3.02
N GLY A 94 -38.60 -28.61 2.72
CA GLY A 94 -38.92 -29.86 2.02
C GLY A 94 -37.76 -30.41 1.19
N SER A 95 -37.32 -31.61 1.57
CA SER A 95 -36.34 -32.49 0.92
C SER A 95 -34.86 -32.16 1.13
N GLY A 96 -34.17 -33.11 1.77
CA GLY A 96 -32.73 -33.10 1.99
C GLY A 96 -31.98 -33.32 0.68
N GLY A 97 -31.00 -32.46 0.44
CA GLY A 97 -30.02 -32.56 -0.63
C GLY A 97 -28.89 -31.58 -0.30
N GLN A 98 -27.65 -32.07 -0.33
CA GLN A 98 -26.44 -31.29 -0.05
C GLN A 98 -26.47 -29.93 -0.76
N ALA A 99 -26.17 -28.86 -0.01
CA ALA A 99 -25.94 -27.54 -0.58
C ALA A 99 -24.74 -27.60 -1.54
N PRO A 100 -24.89 -27.26 -2.82
CA PRO A 100 -23.74 -27.11 -3.69
C PRO A 100 -22.92 -25.88 -3.24
N SER A 101 -21.61 -26.06 -3.21
CA SER A 101 -20.61 -25.01 -2.97
C SER A 101 -20.89 -23.76 -3.82
N ALA A 102 -20.76 -22.57 -3.22
CA ALA A 102 -20.92 -21.25 -3.84
C ALA A 102 -19.99 -20.99 -5.05
N ALA A 103 -19.05 -21.90 -5.34
CA ALA A 103 -18.11 -21.80 -6.45
C ALA A 103 -18.67 -22.26 -7.82
N ALA A 104 -19.90 -22.79 -7.90
CA ALA A 104 -20.40 -23.44 -9.12
C ALA A 104 -21.44 -22.66 -9.95
N ALA A 105 -21.92 -21.49 -9.52
CA ALA A 105 -22.87 -20.69 -10.29
C ALA A 105 -22.14 -19.65 -11.15
N GLY A 106 -21.96 -19.94 -12.44
CA GLY A 106 -21.34 -19.03 -13.40
C GLY A 106 -22.07 -17.68 -13.51
N LEU A 107 -21.33 -16.60 -13.79
CA LEU A 107 -21.87 -15.26 -13.98
C LEU A 107 -22.77 -15.21 -15.23
N LYS A 108 -23.94 -14.56 -15.10
CA LYS A 108 -24.87 -14.31 -16.21
C LYS A 108 -24.51 -13.00 -16.90
N ALA A 109 -24.37 -13.00 -18.22
CA ALA A 109 -24.21 -11.77 -19.00
C ALA A 109 -25.59 -11.24 -19.42
N VAL A 110 -25.77 -9.92 -19.35
CA VAL A 110 -26.95 -9.19 -19.85
C VAL A 110 -26.46 -8.05 -20.70
N GLU A 111 -26.92 -7.98 -21.95
CA GLU A 111 -26.55 -6.94 -22.90
C GLU A 111 -27.74 -6.02 -23.17
N CYS A 112 -27.49 -4.73 -23.38
CA CYS A 112 -28.47 -3.84 -23.97
C CYS A 112 -27.84 -2.89 -24.98
N THR A 113 -28.56 -2.59 -26.06
CA THR A 113 -28.12 -1.60 -27.04
C THR A 113 -28.99 -0.36 -26.93
N ILE A 114 -28.35 0.79 -26.70
CA ILE A 114 -29.03 2.07 -26.52
C ILE A 114 -28.73 2.97 -27.71
N THR A 115 -29.78 3.53 -28.29
CA THR A 115 -29.69 4.59 -29.31
C THR A 115 -29.87 5.94 -28.61
N PRO A 116 -28.78 6.66 -28.27
CA PRO A 116 -28.81 7.69 -27.23
C PRO A 116 -29.72 8.88 -27.53
N TYR A 117 -29.82 9.26 -28.81
CA TYR A 117 -30.58 10.43 -29.28
C TYR A 117 -31.96 10.06 -29.85
N SER A 118 -32.40 8.81 -29.69
CA SER A 118 -33.77 8.41 -30.03
C SER A 118 -34.78 8.89 -28.98
N ASP A 119 -36.07 8.90 -29.36
CA ASP A 119 -37.19 9.27 -28.49
C ASP A 119 -37.10 8.56 -27.11
N SER A 120 -37.45 9.27 -26.03
CA SER A 120 -37.50 8.72 -24.67
C SER A 120 -38.34 7.47 -24.56
N ARG A 121 -39.36 7.28 -25.40
CA ARG A 121 -40.09 6.02 -25.45
C ARG A 121 -39.22 4.84 -25.89
N ILE A 122 -38.38 5.05 -26.90
CA ILE A 122 -37.49 4.03 -27.46
C ILE A 122 -36.37 3.69 -26.47
N VAL A 123 -35.74 4.71 -25.87
CA VAL A 123 -34.68 4.51 -24.88
C VAL A 123 -35.23 3.88 -23.60
N LYS A 124 -36.47 4.23 -23.19
CA LYS A 124 -37.14 3.58 -22.05
C LYS A 124 -37.33 2.10 -22.35
N GLN A 125 -37.81 1.76 -23.54
CA GLN A 125 -38.00 0.37 -23.95
C GLN A 125 -36.68 -0.43 -23.94
N GLN A 126 -35.59 0.14 -24.46
CA GLN A 126 -34.25 -0.48 -24.46
C GLN A 126 -33.72 -0.74 -23.04
N LEU A 127 -33.88 0.22 -22.13
CA LEU A 127 -33.50 0.08 -20.73
C LEU A 127 -34.42 -0.86 -19.94
N THR A 128 -35.72 -0.89 -20.27
CA THR A 128 -36.65 -1.86 -19.69
C THR A 128 -36.20 -3.28 -20.01
N THR A 129 -35.75 -3.56 -21.23
CA THR A 129 -35.21 -4.87 -21.61
C THR A 129 -34.00 -5.25 -20.73
N LEU A 130 -33.05 -4.33 -20.52
CA LEU A 130 -31.91 -4.53 -19.62
C LEU A 130 -32.36 -4.93 -18.21
N PHE A 131 -33.30 -4.20 -17.63
CA PHE A 131 -33.77 -4.45 -16.27
C PHE A 131 -34.55 -5.77 -16.17
N VAL A 132 -35.39 -6.09 -17.15
CA VAL A 132 -36.13 -7.36 -17.21
C VAL A 132 -35.16 -8.55 -17.32
N ASP A 133 -34.13 -8.44 -18.15
CA ASP A 133 -33.11 -9.49 -18.31
C ASP A 133 -32.25 -9.65 -17.05
N ALA A 134 -32.11 -8.58 -16.25
CA ALA A 134 -31.52 -8.61 -14.91
C ALA A 134 -32.49 -9.07 -13.80
N GLY A 135 -33.74 -9.42 -14.12
CA GLY A 135 -34.75 -9.88 -13.16
C GLY A 135 -35.48 -8.78 -12.39
N ILE A 136 -35.47 -7.55 -12.90
CA ILE A 136 -36.10 -6.35 -12.31
C ILE A 136 -37.32 -5.98 -13.15
N TYR A 137 -38.53 -6.19 -12.62
CA TYR A 137 -39.80 -6.03 -13.33
C TYR A 137 -40.56 -4.73 -13.01
N GLU A 138 -39.87 -3.72 -12.49
CA GLU A 138 -40.49 -2.48 -12.00
C GLU A 138 -40.54 -1.39 -13.08
N ASP A 139 -41.62 -0.59 -13.07
CA ASP A 139 -41.77 0.55 -14.00
C ASP A 139 -40.98 1.78 -13.53
N PHE A 140 -40.44 2.55 -14.49
CA PHE A 140 -39.58 3.71 -14.24
C PHE A 140 -39.82 4.84 -15.25
N GLU A 141 -39.53 6.08 -14.86
CA GLU A 141 -39.63 7.25 -15.72
C GLU A 141 -38.25 7.78 -16.11
N LEU A 142 -38.12 8.25 -17.36
CA LEU A 142 -36.90 8.87 -17.89
C LEU A 142 -36.90 10.40 -17.75
N SER A 143 -38.07 11.02 -17.61
CA SER A 143 -38.23 12.47 -17.47
C SER A 143 -37.91 12.92 -16.05
N SER A 144 -37.05 13.94 -15.96
CA SER A 144 -36.62 14.60 -14.73
C SER A 144 -37.65 15.61 -14.21
N ASP A 145 -38.93 15.25 -14.13
CA ASP A 145 -39.90 16.11 -13.46
C ASP A 145 -39.93 15.79 -11.97
N GLY A 146 -39.20 16.61 -11.20
CA GLY A 146 -39.57 16.90 -9.82
C GLY A 146 -38.90 16.10 -8.72
N VAL A 147 -37.65 15.67 -8.89
CA VAL A 147 -36.72 15.62 -7.75
C VAL A 147 -35.44 16.28 -8.21
N GLU A 148 -35.33 17.59 -7.97
CA GLU A 148 -34.00 18.17 -7.77
C GLU A 148 -33.32 17.26 -6.76
N MET A 149 -32.42 16.42 -7.24
CA MET A 149 -31.56 15.63 -6.39
C MET A 149 -30.75 16.69 -5.65
N ASN A 150 -31.21 17.04 -4.44
CA ASN A 150 -30.61 18.13 -3.69
C ASN A 150 -29.15 17.74 -3.57
N LEU A 151 -28.28 18.42 -4.31
CA LEU A 151 -26.87 18.06 -4.42
C LEU A 151 -26.28 18.02 -3.00
N GLN A 152 -26.79 18.88 -2.10
CA GLN A 152 -26.45 18.84 -0.68
C GLN A 152 -26.87 17.55 0.02
N SER A 153 -27.99 16.91 -0.33
CA SER A 153 -28.39 15.62 0.26
C SER A 153 -27.57 14.44 -0.25
N VAL A 154 -27.16 14.47 -1.53
CA VAL A 154 -26.30 13.44 -2.13
C VAL A 154 -24.87 13.58 -1.63
N LEU A 155 -24.37 14.82 -1.56
CA LEU A 155 -23.09 15.15 -0.94
C LEU A 155 -23.12 14.84 0.56
N ARG A 156 -24.19 15.16 1.30
CA ARG A 156 -24.33 14.75 2.72
C ARG A 156 -24.33 13.24 2.90
N TYR A 157 -25.02 12.49 2.04
CA TYR A 157 -25.01 11.03 2.11
C TYR A 157 -23.64 10.44 1.73
N ALA A 158 -22.95 11.05 0.76
CA ALA A 158 -21.57 10.69 0.40
C ALA A 158 -20.59 11.02 1.54
N ASP A 159 -20.76 12.17 2.18
CA ASP A 159 -20.00 12.61 3.35
C ASP A 159 -20.27 11.68 4.54
N GLU A 160 -21.54 11.35 4.82
CA GLU A 160 -21.92 10.39 5.87
C GLU A 160 -21.30 9.02 5.61
N LYS A 161 -21.38 8.50 4.38
CA LYS A 161 -20.73 7.26 3.95
C LYS A 161 -19.22 7.31 4.10
N GLN A 162 -18.59 8.40 3.67
CA GLN A 162 -17.15 8.60 3.79
C GLN A 162 -16.73 8.69 5.27
N ASN A 163 -17.55 9.33 6.10
CA ASN A 163 -17.32 9.45 7.53
C ASN A 163 -17.50 8.10 8.24
N GLU A 164 -18.49 7.28 7.83
CA GLU A 164 -18.63 5.89 8.27
C GLU A 164 -17.39 5.06 7.90
N HIS A 165 -16.89 5.19 6.67
CA HIS A 165 -15.65 4.52 6.24
C HIS A 165 -14.42 4.99 7.02
N LEU A 166 -14.34 6.28 7.36
CA LEU A 166 -13.27 6.84 8.21
C LEU A 166 -13.34 6.27 9.64
N ILE A 167 -14.53 6.19 10.22
CA ILE A 167 -14.75 5.60 11.56
C ILE A 167 -14.43 4.11 11.57
N GLN A 168 -14.86 3.37 10.54
CA GLN A 168 -14.51 1.95 10.36
C GLN A 168 -13.01 1.75 10.19
N SER A 169 -12.34 2.60 9.39
CA SER A 169 -10.88 2.60 9.25
C SER A 169 -10.18 2.87 10.58
N GLY A 170 -10.69 3.80 11.39
CA GLY A 170 -10.17 4.08 12.73
C GLY A 170 -10.19 2.87 13.64
N SER A 171 -11.28 2.09 13.62
CA SER A 171 -11.37 0.82 14.35
C SER A 171 -10.36 -0.22 13.87
N LEU A 172 -10.16 -0.33 12.55
CA LEU A 172 -9.15 -1.21 11.95
C LEU A 172 -7.73 -0.86 12.41
N TYR A 173 -7.39 0.43 12.47
CA TYR A 173 -6.07 0.86 12.96
C TYR A 173 -5.84 0.47 14.42
N ILE A 174 -6.83 0.68 15.29
CA ILE A 174 -6.72 0.31 16.72
C ILE A 174 -6.56 -1.21 16.89
N ARG A 175 -7.34 -2.00 16.14
CA ARG A 175 -7.25 -3.47 16.15
C ARG A 175 -5.90 -3.96 15.62
N GLY A 176 -5.43 -3.37 14.53
CA GLY A 176 -4.12 -3.64 13.94
C GLY A 176 -2.99 -3.34 14.93
N ASP A 177 -2.97 -2.14 15.51
CA ASP A 177 -1.95 -1.73 16.49
C ASP A 177 -1.93 -2.66 17.71
N LYS A 178 -3.11 -3.04 18.23
CA LYS A 178 -3.23 -4.03 19.32
C LYS A 178 -2.62 -5.38 18.93
N SER A 179 -2.94 -5.87 17.74
CA SER A 179 -2.45 -7.17 17.25
C SER A 179 -0.94 -7.17 17.11
N VAL A 180 -0.39 -6.10 16.52
CA VAL A 180 1.06 -5.89 16.33
C VAL A 180 1.79 -5.82 17.67
N GLU A 181 1.22 -5.11 18.65
CA GLU A 181 1.77 -5.03 20.01
C GLU A 181 1.78 -6.39 20.70
N ASN A 182 0.72 -7.19 20.57
CA ASN A 182 0.68 -8.54 21.14
C ASN A 182 1.67 -9.49 20.46
N LEU A 183 1.80 -9.43 19.14
CA LEU A 183 2.82 -10.21 18.40
C LEU A 183 4.25 -9.85 18.82
N ARG A 184 4.52 -8.57 19.07
CA ARG A 184 5.79 -8.11 19.66
C ARG A 184 6.02 -8.74 21.03
N ARG A 185 5.02 -8.76 21.91
CA ARG A 185 5.10 -9.41 23.25
C ARG A 185 5.25 -10.93 23.17
N PHE A 186 4.82 -11.53 22.07
CA PHE A 186 5.07 -12.94 21.76
C PHE A 186 6.47 -13.20 21.20
N SER A 187 7.29 -12.15 21.09
CA SER A 187 8.64 -12.18 20.52
C SER A 187 8.66 -12.64 19.06
N VAL A 188 7.66 -12.23 18.28
CA VAL A 188 7.58 -12.50 16.84
C VAL A 188 8.04 -11.26 16.07
N LEU A 189 9.01 -11.44 15.17
CA LEU A 189 9.37 -10.46 14.15
C LEU A 189 8.44 -10.64 12.94
N LEU A 190 7.47 -9.73 12.75
CA LEU A 190 6.54 -9.77 11.63
C LEU A 190 7.00 -8.83 10.52
N VAL A 191 7.05 -9.36 9.31
CA VAL A 191 7.43 -8.64 8.09
C VAL A 191 6.37 -8.89 7.02
N VAL A 192 6.05 -7.88 6.23
CA VAL A 192 5.25 -8.01 5.00
C VAL A 192 6.19 -7.91 3.81
N GLU A 193 6.10 -8.84 2.86
CA GLU A 193 6.88 -8.82 1.63
C GLU A 193 6.00 -8.56 0.41
N GLU A 194 6.35 -7.53 -0.35
CA GLU A 194 5.70 -7.13 -1.59
C GLU A 194 6.78 -6.81 -2.63
N ASP A 195 6.73 -7.47 -3.79
CA ASP A 195 7.62 -7.18 -4.94
C ASP A 195 9.13 -7.15 -4.63
N GLY A 196 9.58 -7.95 -3.66
CA GLY A 196 10.98 -7.99 -3.21
C GLY A 196 11.37 -6.87 -2.25
N VAL A 197 10.41 -6.06 -1.80
CA VAL A 197 10.53 -5.10 -0.71
C VAL A 197 9.96 -5.71 0.56
N SER A 198 10.65 -5.53 1.69
CA SER A 198 10.24 -6.04 2.98
C SER A 198 9.91 -4.88 3.94
N TYR A 199 8.71 -4.92 4.52
CA TYR A 199 8.17 -3.93 5.43
C TYR A 199 8.12 -4.50 6.85
N LEU A 200 8.73 -3.82 7.81
CA LEU A 200 8.74 -4.22 9.22
C LEU A 200 7.41 -3.83 9.87
N VAL A 201 6.66 -4.84 10.35
CA VAL A 201 5.37 -4.65 11.02
C VAL A 201 5.52 -4.69 12.53
N SER A 202 6.19 -5.73 13.08
CA SER A 202 6.46 -5.85 14.51
C SER A 202 7.94 -6.06 14.75
N LEU A 203 8.51 -5.32 15.70
CA LEU A 203 9.87 -5.52 16.19
C LEU A 203 9.77 -6.10 17.61
N PRO A 204 10.26 -7.33 17.86
CA PRO A 204 10.23 -7.93 19.17
C PRO A 204 11.18 -7.17 20.11
N GLU A 205 10.86 -7.17 21.41
CA GLU A 205 11.78 -6.67 22.42
C GLU A 205 12.99 -7.59 22.48
N THR A 206 14.12 -7.14 21.93
CA THR A 206 15.40 -7.78 22.19
C THR A 206 15.67 -7.58 23.68
N GLN A 207 15.38 -8.61 24.49
CA GLN A 207 15.92 -8.66 25.84
C GLN A 207 17.43 -8.50 25.69
N SER A 208 17.95 -7.37 26.15
CA SER A 208 19.36 -7.24 26.46
C SER A 208 19.64 -8.25 27.56
N VAL A 209 20.00 -9.46 27.17
CA VAL A 209 20.52 -10.46 28.10
C VAL A 209 21.86 -9.90 28.56
N GLN A 210 21.87 -9.15 29.65
CA GLN A 210 23.05 -9.01 30.48
C GLN A 210 23.31 -10.41 31.07
N PRO A 211 24.46 -11.03 30.80
CA PRO A 211 24.79 -12.32 31.37
C PRO A 211 25.30 -12.08 32.79
N THR A 212 24.40 -11.90 33.74
CA THR A 212 24.74 -12.00 35.16
C THR A 212 23.66 -12.78 35.87
N GLY A 213 23.97 -14.05 36.14
CA GLY A 213 23.43 -14.82 37.27
C GLY A 213 22.02 -15.37 37.10
N ALA A 214 21.95 -16.69 36.97
CA ALA A 214 20.85 -17.58 37.36
C ALA A 214 19.52 -16.94 37.84
N GLY A 215 18.41 -17.19 37.14
CA GLY A 215 17.08 -16.91 37.68
C GLY A 215 15.91 -17.05 36.72
N GLN A 216 15.25 -18.22 36.75
CA GLN A 216 13.80 -18.43 36.61
C GLN A 216 13.05 -17.91 35.37
N TYR A 217 12.78 -18.84 34.45
CA TYR A 217 11.56 -18.81 33.66
C TYR A 217 10.35 -19.10 34.56
N THR A 218 9.62 -18.07 34.99
CA THR A 218 8.26 -18.24 35.53
C THR A 218 7.29 -17.36 34.78
N SER A 219 6.44 -18.01 33.99
CA SER A 219 5.19 -17.42 33.49
C SER A 219 4.11 -17.75 34.51
N THR A 220 3.66 -16.74 35.27
CA THR A 220 2.43 -16.84 36.05
C THR A 220 1.65 -15.53 35.92
N VAL A 221 0.48 -15.65 35.30
CA VAL A 221 -0.65 -14.74 35.42
C VAL A 221 -1.27 -15.00 36.79
N GLY A 222 -1.33 -13.99 37.67
CA GLY A 222 -1.97 -14.09 38.99
C GLY A 222 -1.26 -13.25 40.04
N GLY A 223 -2.00 -12.34 40.67
CA GLY A 223 -1.47 -11.28 41.54
C GLY A 223 -0.73 -11.74 42.81
N GLY A 224 0.05 -10.82 43.36
CA GLY A 224 0.76 -10.95 44.63
C GLY A 224 2.08 -10.18 44.58
N GLY A 225 2.21 -9.13 45.39
CA GLY A 225 3.32 -8.19 45.35
C GLY A 225 4.70 -8.80 45.62
N GLY A 226 5.69 -8.31 44.86
CA GLY A 226 7.12 -8.55 45.07
C GLY A 226 7.89 -7.62 44.14
N GLY A 227 8.49 -6.58 44.70
CA GLY A 227 9.03 -5.43 43.98
C GLY A 227 10.17 -5.77 43.03
N SER A 228 9.89 -5.67 41.73
CA SER A 228 10.90 -5.25 40.76
C SER A 228 10.80 -3.73 40.65
N THR A 229 11.82 -3.02 41.10
CA THR A 229 11.93 -1.55 41.02
C THR A 229 12.36 -1.07 39.63
N ALA A 230 12.12 -1.87 38.59
CA ALA A 230 12.25 -1.39 37.23
C ALA A 230 11.10 -0.40 36.98
N PRO A 231 11.37 0.89 36.69
CA PRO A 231 10.32 1.81 36.31
C PRO A 231 9.55 1.22 35.12
N TYR A 232 8.22 1.31 35.16
CA TYR A 232 7.38 0.96 34.01
C TYR A 232 7.86 1.78 32.82
N VAL A 233 8.57 1.13 31.89
CA VAL A 233 8.95 1.73 30.61
C VAL A 233 7.80 1.46 29.66
N PRO A 234 7.04 2.48 29.23
CA PRO A 234 5.99 2.28 28.24
C PRO A 234 6.57 1.66 26.95
N SER A 235 5.77 0.81 26.30
CA SER A 235 6.13 0.04 25.10
C SER A 235 6.72 0.91 23.99
N LYS A 236 7.89 0.56 23.45
CA LYS A 236 8.53 1.25 22.32
C LYS A 236 7.78 0.95 21.02
N THR A 237 6.91 1.82 20.52
CA THR A 237 6.31 1.62 19.19
C THR A 237 7.35 1.89 18.08
N ILE A 238 7.31 1.17 16.95
CA ILE A 238 8.26 1.36 15.82
C ILE A 238 8.25 2.82 15.34
N ILE A 239 7.08 3.43 15.33
CA ILE A 239 6.87 4.86 15.11
C ILE A 239 6.38 5.42 16.44
N GLY A 240 7.14 6.34 17.02
CA GLY A 240 6.80 7.00 18.28
C GLY A 240 5.53 7.85 18.16
N PRO A 241 5.00 8.36 19.29
CA PRO A 241 3.84 9.25 19.29
C PRO A 241 4.02 10.47 18.38
N ASN A 242 5.27 10.86 18.14
CA ASN A 242 5.68 12.04 17.37
C ASN A 242 5.66 11.79 15.85
N GLY A 243 5.44 10.55 15.40
CA GLY A 243 5.62 10.15 14.00
C GLY A 243 7.06 9.77 13.62
N GLU A 244 8.02 9.99 14.51
CA GLU A 244 9.43 9.63 14.31
C GLU A 244 9.69 8.16 14.64
N VAL A 245 10.51 7.51 13.81
CA VAL A 245 11.02 6.16 14.09
C VAL A 245 12.13 6.27 15.15
N GLU A 246 12.10 5.44 16.18
CA GLU A 246 13.19 5.40 17.17
C GLU A 246 14.55 5.15 16.49
N PRO A 247 15.64 5.84 16.89
CA PRO A 247 16.95 5.71 16.25
C PRO A 247 17.46 4.26 16.14
N ASP A 248 17.31 3.47 17.21
CA ASP A 248 17.72 2.05 17.25
C ASP A 248 16.93 1.21 16.24
N VAL A 249 15.64 1.52 16.07
CA VAL A 249 14.75 0.83 15.12
C VAL A 249 15.08 1.25 13.69
N GLN A 250 15.42 2.53 13.49
CA GLN A 250 15.87 3.05 12.21
C GLN A 250 17.19 2.41 11.77
N GLU A 251 18.15 2.24 12.67
CA GLU A 251 19.38 1.50 12.42
C GLU A 251 19.06 0.05 12.08
N PHE A 252 18.25 -0.64 12.91
CA PHE A 252 17.83 -2.02 12.67
C PHE A 252 17.24 -2.22 11.26
N MET A 253 16.33 -1.33 10.86
CA MET A 253 15.68 -1.38 9.56
C MET A 253 16.66 -1.12 8.42
N THR A 254 17.49 -0.07 8.55
CA THR A 254 18.46 0.32 7.53
C THR A 254 19.45 -0.80 7.24
N GLU A 255 19.93 -1.47 8.27
CA GLU A 255 20.88 -2.58 8.16
C GLU A 255 20.32 -3.81 7.43
N ARG A 256 19.00 -3.99 7.51
CA ARG A 256 18.29 -5.17 6.99
C ARG A 256 17.49 -4.85 5.71
N GLY A 257 17.61 -3.64 5.19
CA GLY A 257 16.87 -3.20 3.99
C GLY A 257 15.36 -3.16 4.20
N LEU A 258 14.91 -2.97 5.45
CA LEU A 258 13.50 -2.93 5.81
C LEU A 258 12.93 -1.51 5.67
N ARG A 259 11.65 -1.44 5.31
CA ARG A 259 10.86 -0.21 5.32
C ARG A 259 9.90 -0.22 6.52
N PRO A 260 9.57 0.94 7.11
CA PRO A 260 8.52 0.97 8.12
C PRO A 260 7.18 0.61 7.47
N PHE A 261 6.43 -0.29 8.11
CA PHE A 261 5.04 -0.56 7.73
C PHE A 261 4.12 0.42 8.47
N ASP A 262 3.21 1.05 7.73
CA ASP A 262 2.14 1.87 8.31
C ASP A 262 0.82 1.43 7.68
N LEU A 263 -0.14 1.04 8.51
CA LEU A 263 -1.48 0.63 8.06
C LEU A 263 -2.19 1.72 7.27
N ARG A 264 -1.87 3.00 7.53
CA ARG A 264 -2.39 4.15 6.76
C ARG A 264 -1.91 4.18 5.31
N MET A 265 -0.78 3.54 5.05
CA MET A 265 -0.12 3.49 3.74
C MET A 265 -0.44 2.21 2.97
N ALA A 266 -1.18 1.27 3.58
CA ALA A 266 -1.48 -0.04 3.02
C ALA A 266 -2.52 -0.03 1.87
N GLY A 267 -2.86 1.15 1.34
CA GLY A 267 -3.70 1.33 0.16
C GLY A 267 -5.18 1.48 0.48
N SER A 268 -6.03 0.65 -0.15
CA SER A 268 -7.48 0.70 0.00
C SER A 268 -7.96 0.18 1.35
N HIS A 269 -9.18 0.56 1.75
CA HIS A 269 -9.82 0.06 2.97
C HIS A 269 -9.86 -1.48 3.05
N SER A 270 -10.15 -2.15 1.93
CA SER A 270 -10.18 -3.62 1.86
C SER A 270 -8.81 -4.26 2.05
N SER A 271 -7.73 -3.61 1.59
CA SER A 271 -6.37 -4.06 1.83
C SER A 271 -5.99 -3.90 3.30
N VAL A 272 -6.31 -2.76 3.91
CA VAL A 272 -6.11 -2.53 5.35
C VAL A 272 -6.84 -3.58 6.18
N GLU A 273 -8.11 -3.83 5.89
CA GLU A 273 -8.90 -4.85 6.58
C GLU A 273 -8.26 -6.24 6.46
N ARG A 274 -7.79 -6.63 5.27
CA ARG A 274 -7.10 -7.91 5.05
C ARG A 274 -5.83 -8.03 5.91
N PHE A 275 -5.02 -6.98 5.99
CA PHE A 275 -3.83 -6.98 6.85
C PHE A 275 -4.18 -7.09 8.33
N VAL A 276 -5.18 -6.35 8.80
CA VAL A 276 -5.63 -6.42 10.20
C VAL A 276 -6.15 -7.81 10.54
N VAL A 277 -6.99 -8.40 9.68
CA VAL A 277 -7.47 -9.78 9.85
C VAL A 277 -6.31 -10.79 9.87
N ALA A 278 -5.28 -10.58 9.05
CA ALA A 278 -4.08 -11.40 9.07
C ALA A 278 -3.31 -11.30 10.39
N PHE A 279 -3.13 -10.09 10.91
CA PHE A 279 -2.43 -9.86 12.17
C PHE A 279 -3.17 -10.48 13.35
N GLU A 280 -4.48 -10.25 13.44
CA GLU A 280 -5.33 -10.84 14.49
C GLU A 280 -5.37 -12.36 14.42
N ARG A 281 -5.36 -12.93 13.20
CA ARG A 281 -5.31 -14.38 13.03
C ARG A 281 -4.01 -14.94 13.59
N ILE A 282 -2.87 -14.33 13.30
CA ILE A 282 -1.58 -14.76 13.86
C ILE A 282 -1.58 -14.57 15.38
N GLU A 283 -2.05 -13.44 15.87
CA GLU A 283 -2.18 -13.16 17.31
C GLU A 283 -2.96 -14.28 18.01
N ARG A 284 -4.16 -14.59 17.51
CA ARG A 284 -5.04 -15.62 18.08
C ARG A 284 -4.41 -17.01 18.03
N MET A 285 -3.75 -17.37 16.93
CA MET A 285 -3.07 -18.66 16.84
C MET A 285 -1.91 -18.76 17.86
N TYR A 286 -1.15 -17.68 18.07
CA TYR A 286 -0.13 -17.64 19.12
C TYR A 286 -0.73 -17.66 20.52
N GLU A 287 -1.82 -16.95 20.76
CA GLU A 287 -2.50 -16.96 22.07
C GLU A 287 -2.93 -18.39 22.47
N VAL A 288 -3.42 -19.18 21.52
CA VAL A 288 -3.88 -20.56 21.77
C VAL A 288 -2.71 -21.55 21.87
N HIS A 289 -1.70 -21.47 21.00
CA HIS A 289 -0.71 -22.54 20.81
C HIS A 289 0.71 -22.22 21.31
N ARG A 290 0.95 -21.03 21.87
CA ARG A 290 2.27 -20.59 22.35
C ARG A 290 2.85 -21.51 23.42
N GLY A 291 4.14 -21.82 23.27
CA GLY A 291 4.90 -22.62 24.23
C GLY A 291 4.64 -24.14 24.14
N ARG A 292 3.53 -24.56 23.51
CA ARG A 292 3.21 -25.96 23.25
C ARG A 292 3.67 -26.39 21.87
N ALA A 293 3.03 -25.85 20.83
CA ALA A 293 3.35 -26.15 19.44
C ALA A 293 4.21 -25.06 18.79
N PHE A 294 3.92 -23.79 19.11
CA PHE A 294 4.63 -22.66 18.52
C PHE A 294 5.75 -22.16 19.42
N ARG A 295 6.93 -21.92 18.82
CA ARG A 295 8.07 -21.33 19.52
C ARG A 295 8.05 -19.80 19.39
N PRO A 296 8.40 -19.06 20.46
CA PRO A 296 8.68 -17.62 20.35
C PRO A 296 10.03 -17.39 19.66
N SER A 297 10.39 -16.13 19.40
CA SER A 297 11.67 -15.75 18.78
C SER A 297 11.82 -16.30 17.36
N VAL A 298 10.77 -16.13 16.55
CA VAL A 298 10.78 -16.46 15.13
C VAL A 298 10.44 -15.24 14.29
N CYS A 299 10.79 -15.30 13.02
CA CYS A 299 10.32 -14.33 12.04
C CYS A 299 9.26 -14.94 11.14
N ILE A 300 8.13 -14.24 11.04
CA ILE A 300 7.05 -14.56 10.13
C ILE A 300 7.03 -13.51 9.03
N VAL A 301 6.98 -13.98 7.78
CA VAL A 301 6.90 -13.13 6.59
C VAL A 301 5.55 -13.36 5.93
N LEU A 302 4.72 -12.32 5.85
CA LEU A 302 3.49 -12.33 5.06
C LEU A 302 3.83 -11.99 3.61
N SER A 303 3.71 -12.97 2.72
CA SER A 303 3.96 -12.76 1.29
C SER A 303 2.65 -12.51 0.56
N LEU A 304 2.59 -11.43 -0.22
CA LEU A 304 1.44 -11.13 -1.08
C LEU A 304 1.44 -11.97 -2.37
N LYS A 305 2.61 -12.46 -2.78
CA LYS A 305 2.82 -13.16 -4.05
C LYS A 305 3.01 -14.67 -3.93
N SER A 306 3.45 -15.17 -2.78
CA SER A 306 3.67 -16.60 -2.62
C SER A 306 2.37 -17.38 -2.83
N LEU A 307 2.45 -18.51 -3.54
CA LEU A 307 1.32 -19.41 -3.78
C LEU A 307 1.01 -20.31 -2.57
N ASP A 308 2.01 -20.50 -1.69
CA ASP A 308 1.90 -21.42 -0.56
C ASP A 308 2.69 -20.93 0.68
N ASN A 309 2.49 -21.63 1.79
CA ASN A 309 3.22 -21.43 3.04
C ASN A 309 4.46 -22.33 3.06
N PHE A 310 5.62 -21.80 3.47
CA PHE A 310 6.86 -22.58 3.52
C PHE A 310 7.86 -21.97 4.51
N VAL A 311 8.93 -22.71 4.80
CA VAL A 311 10.06 -22.21 5.59
C VAL A 311 11.19 -21.82 4.64
N ALA A 312 11.61 -20.55 4.68
CA ALA A 312 12.65 -20.01 3.82
C ALA A 312 14.06 -20.45 4.26
N PRO A 313 15.07 -20.43 3.36
CA PRO A 313 16.43 -20.87 3.67
C PRO A 313 17.08 -20.11 4.84
N ASP A 314 16.68 -18.87 5.06
CA ASP A 314 17.19 -18.00 6.11
C ASP A 314 16.45 -18.15 7.45
N GLY A 315 15.51 -19.11 7.56
CA GLY A 315 14.79 -19.43 8.79
C GLY A 315 13.52 -18.61 9.01
N SER A 316 13.11 -17.79 8.04
CA SER A 316 11.76 -17.19 8.07
C SER A 316 10.68 -18.24 7.82
N ILE A 317 9.55 -18.08 8.50
CA ILE A 317 8.31 -18.79 8.15
C ILE A 317 7.50 -17.88 7.24
N VAL A 318 7.36 -18.26 5.97
CA VAL A 318 6.61 -17.50 4.96
C VAL A 318 5.17 -18.00 4.94
N LEU A 319 4.23 -17.08 5.12
CA LEU A 319 2.80 -17.33 5.05
C LEU A 319 2.21 -16.56 3.88
N SER A 320 1.53 -17.27 2.98
CA SER A 320 0.82 -16.66 1.85
C SER A 320 -0.51 -16.08 2.32
N VAL A 321 -0.77 -14.81 2.04
CA VAL A 321 -2.08 -14.19 2.29
C VAL A 321 -3.21 -14.81 1.47
N GLN A 322 -2.89 -15.53 0.39
CA GLN A 322 -3.87 -16.26 -0.43
C GLN A 322 -4.34 -17.56 0.25
N ARG A 323 -3.56 -18.05 1.22
CA ARG A 323 -3.78 -19.31 1.95
C ARG A 323 -4.05 -19.09 3.44
N MET A 324 -4.61 -17.94 3.82
CA MET A 324 -4.95 -17.62 5.22
C MET A 324 -5.69 -18.73 5.98
N PRO A 325 -6.67 -19.45 5.38
CA PRO A 325 -7.35 -20.53 6.08
C PRO A 325 -6.44 -21.68 6.53
N SER A 326 -5.36 -21.97 5.80
CA SER A 326 -4.46 -23.10 6.08
C SER A 326 -3.26 -22.76 6.95
N TRP A 327 -3.11 -21.51 7.40
CA TRP A 327 -1.96 -21.09 8.22
C TRP A 327 -1.83 -21.90 9.50
N GLU A 328 -2.94 -22.17 10.19
CA GLU A 328 -2.92 -22.89 11.46
C GLU A 328 -2.48 -24.34 11.26
N GLU A 329 -3.07 -25.02 10.28
CA GLU A 329 -2.71 -26.39 9.90
C GLU A 329 -1.23 -26.48 9.51
N PHE A 330 -0.76 -25.55 8.66
CA PHE A 330 0.64 -25.50 8.26
C PHE A 330 1.58 -25.32 9.46
N LEU A 331 1.34 -24.32 10.32
CA LEU A 331 2.20 -24.04 11.47
C LEU A 331 2.19 -25.19 12.49
N LEU A 332 1.06 -25.86 12.68
CA LEU A 332 0.95 -27.05 13.56
C LEU A 332 1.62 -28.29 12.96
N SER A 333 1.66 -28.40 11.63
CA SER A 333 2.34 -29.49 10.92
C SER A 333 3.87 -29.38 10.95
N LEU A 334 4.42 -28.19 11.24
CA LEU A 334 5.87 -27.97 11.28
C LEU A 334 6.50 -28.77 12.44
N PRO A 335 7.48 -29.66 12.14
CA PRO A 335 8.18 -30.40 13.18
C PRO A 335 8.92 -29.49 14.16
N GLN A 336 9.00 -29.89 15.43
CA GLN A 336 9.70 -29.11 16.47
C GLN A 336 11.18 -28.83 16.15
N ARG A 337 11.84 -29.72 15.42
CA ARG A 337 13.20 -29.50 14.91
C ARG A 337 13.27 -28.31 13.95
N VAL A 338 12.31 -28.19 13.03
CA VAL A 338 12.25 -27.07 12.08
C VAL A 338 12.01 -25.76 12.84
N TRP A 339 11.13 -25.76 13.84
CA TRP A 339 10.95 -24.61 14.72
C TRP A 339 12.25 -24.18 15.43
N GLN A 340 13.03 -25.13 15.95
CA GLN A 340 14.32 -24.83 16.58
C GLN A 340 15.32 -24.24 15.58
N GLU A 341 15.39 -24.78 14.36
CA GLU A 341 16.24 -24.26 13.30
C GLU A 341 15.84 -22.83 12.89
N CYS A 342 14.54 -22.52 12.81
CA CYS A 342 14.05 -21.17 12.54
C CYS A 342 14.45 -20.19 13.65
N VAL A 343 14.29 -20.57 14.92
CA VAL A 343 14.69 -19.74 16.08
C VAL A 343 16.19 -19.46 16.05
N GLN A 344 17.00 -20.51 15.85
CA GLN A 344 18.45 -20.37 15.78
C GLN A 344 18.87 -19.41 14.66
N LYS A 345 18.38 -19.60 13.44
CA LYS A 345 18.69 -18.72 12.31
C LYS A 345 18.23 -17.29 12.56
N HIS A 346 17.05 -17.10 13.17
CA HIS A 346 16.54 -15.78 13.52
C HIS A 346 17.47 -15.03 14.49
N GLN A 347 17.98 -15.72 15.51
CA GLN A 347 18.94 -15.17 16.49
C GLN A 347 20.32 -14.91 15.86
N GLU A 348 20.76 -15.75 14.95
CA GLU A 348 22.05 -15.60 14.27
C GLU A 348 22.07 -14.45 13.25
N TRP A 349 20.92 -14.15 12.63
CA TRP A 349 20.83 -13.21 11.51
C TRP A 349 20.10 -11.90 11.82
N ARG A 350 19.17 -11.85 12.79
CA ARG A 350 18.22 -10.72 12.85
C ARG A 350 18.12 -10.07 14.21
N VAL A 351 18.03 -10.82 15.29
CA VAL A 351 17.78 -10.27 16.63
C VAL A 351 18.96 -10.48 17.59
N GLY A 352 19.02 -9.68 18.64
CA GLY A 352 20.12 -9.72 19.61
C GLY A 352 21.46 -9.36 18.96
N CYS A 353 22.51 -10.12 19.26
CA CYS A 353 23.85 -9.88 18.72
C CYS A 353 23.97 -10.18 17.21
N ALA A 354 23.13 -11.05 16.65
CA ALA A 354 23.13 -11.44 15.23
C ALA A 354 24.55 -11.61 14.62
N PRO A 355 25.36 -12.56 15.13
CA PRO A 355 26.78 -12.68 14.78
C PRO A 355 27.04 -12.86 13.28
N LYS A 356 26.17 -13.59 12.56
CA LYS A 356 26.33 -13.78 11.11
C LYS A 356 26.09 -12.50 10.33
N LEU A 357 25.12 -11.68 10.77
CA LEU A 357 24.89 -10.37 10.18
C LEU A 357 26.05 -9.41 10.47
N GLN A 358 26.60 -9.42 11.68
CA GLN A 358 27.77 -8.60 12.05
C GLN A 358 29.00 -8.96 11.20
N GLU A 359 29.28 -10.25 11.03
CA GLU A 359 30.38 -10.69 10.17
C GLU A 359 30.18 -10.28 8.71
N ARG A 360 28.97 -10.43 8.18
CA ARG A 360 28.62 -9.96 6.84
C ARG A 360 28.83 -8.45 6.70
N LYS A 361 28.43 -7.65 7.68
CA LYS A 361 28.68 -6.20 7.67
C LYS A 361 30.17 -5.90 7.63
N ARG A 362 30.97 -6.57 8.45
CA ARG A 362 32.44 -6.41 8.47
C ARG A 362 33.03 -6.68 7.09
N GLN A 363 32.57 -7.74 6.41
CA GLN A 363 32.99 -8.07 5.05
C GLN A 363 32.56 -7.01 4.04
N LEU A 364 31.31 -6.52 4.12
CA LEU A 364 30.82 -5.44 3.25
C LEU A 364 31.54 -4.10 3.49
N THR A 365 31.94 -3.78 4.71
CA THR A 365 32.78 -2.61 5.01
C THR A 365 34.12 -2.72 4.29
N ARG A 366 34.76 -3.90 4.30
CA ARG A 366 35.98 -4.15 3.53
C ARG A 366 35.73 -3.98 2.03
N VAL A 367 34.61 -4.48 1.49
CA VAL A 367 34.23 -4.23 0.08
C VAL A 367 34.04 -2.74 -0.20
N ALA A 368 33.38 -2.00 0.69
CA ALA A 368 33.20 -0.55 0.55
C ALA A 368 34.54 0.19 0.52
N ASP A 369 35.50 -0.22 1.35
CA ASP A 369 36.87 0.30 1.34
C ASP A 369 37.62 0.02 0.04
N MET A 370 37.36 -1.14 -0.59
CA MET A 370 37.96 -1.49 -1.88
C MET A 370 37.46 -0.58 -3.01
N PHE A 371 36.17 -0.27 -3.03
CA PHE A 371 35.55 0.63 -4.00
C PHE A 371 35.68 2.12 -3.64
N HIS A 372 36.25 2.45 -2.49
CA HIS A 372 36.37 3.81 -1.97
C HIS A 372 35.03 4.54 -1.79
N VAL A 373 34.04 3.81 -1.27
CA VAL A 373 32.72 4.35 -0.91
C VAL A 373 32.47 4.22 0.60
N HIS A 374 31.41 4.87 1.09
CA HIS A 374 31.03 4.81 2.50
C HIS A 374 30.43 3.46 2.87
N ARG A 375 29.47 2.98 2.08
CA ARG A 375 28.73 1.75 2.39
C ARG A 375 28.37 0.95 1.15
N VAL A 376 28.51 -0.36 1.26
CA VAL A 376 27.99 -1.33 0.29
C VAL A 376 26.93 -2.16 1.00
N THR A 377 25.73 -2.25 0.46
CA THR A 377 24.63 -3.06 0.99
C THR A 377 24.21 -4.12 -0.02
N MET A 378 23.76 -5.26 0.50
CA MET A 378 23.08 -6.28 -0.29
C MET A 378 21.62 -6.26 0.12
N GLU A 379 20.73 -5.93 -0.81
CA GLU A 379 19.29 -5.94 -0.53
C GLU A 379 18.67 -7.20 -1.10
N SER A 380 18.06 -7.97 -0.20
CA SER A 380 17.33 -9.18 -0.48
C SER A 380 16.11 -9.21 0.45
N PRO A 381 14.96 -9.71 -0.01
CA PRO A 381 13.81 -9.89 0.86
C PRO A 381 14.17 -10.82 2.03
N ILE A 382 13.53 -10.64 3.19
CA ILE A 382 13.73 -11.41 4.45
C ILE A 382 13.33 -12.91 4.32
N ALA A 383 12.98 -13.38 3.14
CA ALA A 383 12.77 -14.80 2.81
C ALA A 383 13.44 -15.20 1.49
N GLY A 384 14.34 -14.36 0.98
CA GLY A 384 15.03 -14.56 -0.29
C GLY A 384 16.13 -15.61 -0.23
N ARG A 385 16.67 -15.94 -1.41
CA ARG A 385 17.87 -16.79 -1.51
C ARG A 385 19.06 -16.03 -0.95
N THR A 386 19.85 -16.68 -0.09
CA THR A 386 21.04 -16.08 0.53
C THR A 386 22.35 -16.48 -0.14
N GLN A 387 22.37 -17.57 -0.92
CA GLN A 387 23.59 -18.14 -1.49
C GLN A 387 24.37 -17.15 -2.37
N TRP A 388 23.66 -16.40 -3.21
CA TRP A 388 24.28 -15.40 -4.10
C TRP A 388 25.02 -14.30 -3.33
N GLN A 389 24.59 -14.00 -2.10
CA GLN A 389 25.21 -12.98 -1.25
C GLN A 389 26.61 -13.41 -0.81
N ASP A 390 26.74 -14.67 -0.41
CA ASP A 390 28.00 -15.24 0.04
C ASP A 390 28.95 -15.47 -1.14
N ASP A 391 28.42 -15.89 -2.31
CA ASP A 391 29.17 -16.00 -3.56
C ASP A 391 29.70 -14.63 -4.03
N LEU A 392 28.89 -13.59 -3.94
CA LEU A 392 29.26 -12.21 -4.29
C LEU A 392 30.39 -11.68 -3.39
N ILE A 393 30.28 -11.85 -2.08
CA ILE A 393 31.33 -11.42 -1.14
C ILE A 393 32.62 -12.17 -1.47
N SER A 394 32.55 -13.49 -1.64
CA SER A 394 33.71 -14.32 -1.98
C SER A 394 34.37 -13.87 -3.29
N ARG A 395 33.56 -13.54 -4.31
CA ARG A 395 34.05 -12.98 -5.58
C ARG A 395 34.82 -11.67 -5.37
N PHE A 396 34.27 -10.72 -4.63
CA PHE A 396 34.96 -9.45 -4.38
C PHE A 396 36.24 -9.64 -3.57
N MET A 397 36.24 -10.48 -2.53
CA MET A 397 37.44 -10.77 -1.75
C MET A 397 38.55 -11.39 -2.61
N LYS A 398 38.19 -12.31 -3.52
CA LYS A 398 39.15 -12.92 -4.47
C LYS A 398 39.73 -11.90 -5.45
N GLU A 399 38.93 -10.94 -5.89
CA GLU A 399 39.31 -9.93 -6.88
C GLU A 399 39.83 -8.61 -6.28
N GLU A 400 40.10 -8.58 -4.97
CA GLU A 400 40.41 -7.35 -4.24
C GLU A 400 41.57 -6.55 -4.85
N THR A 401 42.68 -7.21 -5.17
CA THR A 401 43.87 -6.52 -5.70
C THR A 401 43.61 -5.93 -7.09
N THR A 402 42.74 -6.55 -7.89
CA THR A 402 42.34 -6.07 -9.21
C THR A 402 41.44 -4.84 -9.09
N ILE A 403 40.46 -4.88 -8.18
CA ILE A 403 39.57 -3.77 -7.89
C ILE A 403 40.36 -2.55 -7.41
N ARG A 404 41.25 -2.73 -6.42
CA ARG A 404 42.08 -1.63 -5.89
C ARG A 404 42.99 -1.02 -6.96
N ARG A 405 43.61 -1.85 -7.81
CA ARG A 405 44.43 -1.37 -8.94
C ARG A 405 43.60 -0.58 -9.95
N ALA A 406 42.38 -1.03 -10.27
CA ALA A 406 41.49 -0.31 -11.18
C ALA A 406 41.02 1.03 -10.59
N VAL A 407 40.65 1.06 -9.30
CA VAL A 407 40.27 2.28 -8.59
C VAL A 407 41.40 3.30 -8.61
N ALA A 408 42.64 2.88 -8.39
CA ALA A 408 43.81 3.76 -8.49
C ALA A 408 44.07 4.21 -9.94
N LYS A 409 44.06 3.28 -10.90
CA LYS A 409 44.36 3.55 -12.32
C LYS A 409 43.37 4.53 -12.96
N TYR A 410 42.08 4.41 -12.62
CA TYR A 410 41.02 5.26 -13.19
C TYR A 410 40.65 6.45 -12.29
N ASN A 411 41.40 6.69 -11.22
CA ASN A 411 41.16 7.75 -10.24
C ASN A 411 39.71 7.78 -9.73
N LEU A 412 39.20 6.61 -9.30
CA LEU A 412 37.82 6.45 -8.79
C LEU A 412 37.71 6.86 -7.31
N LYS A 413 38.74 7.46 -6.74
CA LYS A 413 38.74 7.94 -5.36
C LYS A 413 38.02 9.28 -5.29
N SER A 414 36.88 9.29 -4.63
CA SER A 414 36.11 10.49 -4.32
C SER A 414 35.97 10.64 -2.81
N ASP A 415 36.40 11.77 -2.27
CA ASP A 415 36.25 12.08 -0.83
C ASP A 415 34.78 12.15 -0.42
N LEU A 416 33.91 12.64 -1.31
CA LEU A 416 32.48 12.73 -1.05
C LEU A 416 31.86 11.33 -0.99
N LEU A 417 32.13 10.49 -1.99
CA LEU A 417 31.58 9.13 -2.02
C LEU A 417 32.20 8.26 -0.93
N LYS A 418 33.45 8.52 -0.50
CA LYS A 418 34.04 7.82 0.63
C LYS A 418 33.34 8.14 1.95
N LYS A 419 32.86 9.38 2.11
CA LYS A 419 32.14 9.82 3.31
C LYS A 419 30.66 9.44 3.31
N ARG A 420 30.00 9.44 2.15
CA ARG A 420 28.52 9.29 2.06
C ARG A 420 28.00 8.38 0.95
N GLY A 421 28.84 7.94 0.04
CA GLY A 421 28.42 7.16 -1.14
C GLY A 421 27.91 5.77 -0.78
N GLU A 422 26.77 5.39 -1.36
CA GLU A 422 26.15 4.09 -1.12
C GLU A 422 26.03 3.29 -2.42
N ILE A 423 26.53 2.05 -2.38
CA ILE A 423 26.32 1.06 -3.42
C ILE A 423 25.37 0.00 -2.89
N ARG A 424 24.28 -0.23 -3.61
CA ARG A 424 23.32 -1.31 -3.38
C ARG A 424 23.57 -2.42 -4.38
N ILE A 425 23.51 -3.66 -3.94
CA ILE A 425 23.57 -4.83 -4.83
C ILE A 425 22.33 -5.69 -4.57
N VAL A 426 21.66 -6.09 -5.64
CA VAL A 426 20.47 -6.96 -5.60
C VAL A 426 20.71 -8.18 -6.48
N GLU A 427 20.00 -9.28 -6.22
CA GLU A 427 20.11 -10.51 -7.03
C GLU A 427 19.68 -10.26 -8.47
N HIS A 428 18.51 -9.63 -8.63
CA HIS A 428 17.92 -9.24 -9.91
C HIS A 428 17.46 -7.78 -9.85
N LEU A 429 17.72 -7.02 -10.92
CA LEU A 429 17.29 -5.63 -11.05
C LEU A 429 16.45 -5.46 -12.31
N TYR A 430 15.21 -5.02 -12.14
CA TYR A 430 14.27 -4.81 -13.24
C TYR A 430 14.19 -3.34 -13.68
N SER A 431 13.79 -3.09 -14.92
CA SER A 431 13.54 -1.74 -15.43
C SER A 431 12.30 -1.11 -14.77
N ALA A 432 12.37 0.20 -14.48
CA ALA A 432 11.26 0.97 -13.91
C ALA A 432 10.42 1.71 -14.98
N LEU A 433 10.76 1.57 -16.26
CA LEU A 433 10.05 2.27 -17.34
C LEU A 433 8.63 1.71 -17.57
N PRO A 434 7.63 2.57 -17.84
CA PRO A 434 6.28 2.15 -18.22
C PRO A 434 6.31 1.18 -19.41
N GLY A 435 5.59 0.07 -19.31
CA GLY A 435 5.58 -1.00 -20.34
C GLY A 435 6.62 -2.12 -20.12
N SER A 436 7.49 -2.01 -19.11
CA SER A 436 8.39 -3.12 -18.71
C SER A 436 7.70 -4.23 -17.91
N ALA A 437 6.46 -3.98 -17.45
CA ALA A 437 5.59 -4.98 -16.84
C ALA A 437 4.58 -5.43 -17.89
N MET A 438 4.88 -6.53 -18.59
CA MET A 438 3.90 -7.16 -19.48
C MET A 438 2.89 -7.97 -18.63
N PRO A 439 1.61 -8.03 -19.03
CA PRO A 439 0.61 -8.83 -18.34
C PRO A 439 1.02 -10.31 -18.32
N VAL A 440 0.78 -10.95 -17.16
CA VAL A 440 1.17 -12.32 -16.81
C VAL A 440 0.26 -13.34 -17.52
N THR A 441 0.21 -13.31 -18.85
CA THR A 441 -0.60 -14.26 -19.65
C THR A 441 0.24 -15.22 -20.50
N THR A 442 1.57 -15.13 -20.45
CA THR A 442 2.45 -16.11 -21.08
C THR A 442 3.53 -16.59 -20.13
N THR A 443 3.77 -17.90 -20.13
CA THR A 443 4.74 -18.64 -19.29
C THR A 443 6.21 -18.27 -19.51
N ALA A 444 6.49 -17.14 -20.18
CA ALA A 444 7.80 -16.56 -20.43
C ALA A 444 7.82 -15.01 -20.28
N GLY A 445 6.95 -14.43 -19.47
CA GLY A 445 6.85 -12.98 -19.25
C GLY A 445 7.86 -12.43 -18.23
N ALA A 446 9.16 -12.42 -18.53
CA ALA A 446 10.16 -11.83 -17.64
C ALA A 446 10.14 -10.28 -17.75
N ARG A 447 9.95 -9.59 -16.61
CA ARG A 447 10.21 -8.13 -16.50
C ARG A 447 11.62 -7.85 -17.04
N LYS A 448 11.80 -6.81 -17.87
CA LYS A 448 13.10 -6.48 -18.47
C LYS A 448 14.15 -6.25 -17.37
N GLU A 449 15.17 -7.09 -17.31
CA GLU A 449 16.31 -6.91 -16.40
C GLU A 449 17.29 -5.87 -16.94
N ILE A 450 17.90 -5.11 -16.03
CA ILE A 450 18.92 -4.10 -16.30
C ILE A 450 20.15 -4.38 -15.44
N GLY A 451 21.33 -3.99 -15.92
CA GLY A 451 22.58 -4.21 -15.19
C GLY A 451 22.70 -3.31 -13.96
N PHE A 452 22.42 -2.02 -14.12
CA PHE A 452 22.58 -1.05 -13.03
C PHE A 452 21.52 0.04 -13.11
N ARG A 453 21.32 0.74 -11.98
CA ARG A 453 20.49 1.94 -11.87
C ARG A 453 21.20 2.99 -11.04
N ILE A 454 21.17 4.23 -11.51
CA ILE A 454 21.67 5.39 -10.77
C ILE A 454 20.46 6.18 -10.28
N GLY A 455 20.25 6.21 -8.97
CA GLY A 455 19.20 6.99 -8.37
C GLY A 455 19.57 8.49 -8.35
N GLY A 456 18.55 9.35 -8.40
CA GLY A 456 18.74 10.78 -8.14
C GLY A 456 19.27 11.07 -6.73
N ASP A 457 19.14 10.13 -5.80
CA ASP A 457 19.73 10.23 -4.46
C ASP A 457 21.24 9.95 -4.42
N GLY A 458 21.90 9.76 -5.57
CA GLY A 458 23.33 9.48 -5.67
C GLY A 458 23.69 8.01 -5.42
N ARG A 459 22.72 7.17 -5.06
CA ARG A 459 22.91 5.74 -4.84
C ARG A 459 23.00 4.98 -6.16
N VAL A 460 23.88 3.99 -6.22
CA VAL A 460 23.99 3.09 -7.39
C VAL A 460 23.55 1.70 -7.00
N THR A 461 22.61 1.14 -7.76
CA THR A 461 22.15 -0.24 -7.60
C THR A 461 22.70 -1.11 -8.72
N PHE A 462 23.36 -2.22 -8.36
CA PHE A 462 23.90 -3.20 -9.30
C PHE A 462 23.11 -4.51 -9.25
N ASN A 463 22.98 -5.14 -10.41
CA ASN A 463 22.40 -6.46 -10.59
C ASN A 463 23.49 -7.53 -10.52
N HIS A 464 23.46 -8.38 -9.50
CA HIS A 464 24.43 -9.46 -9.34
C HIS A 464 24.34 -10.50 -10.48
N SER A 465 23.14 -10.86 -10.93
CA SER A 465 22.92 -11.97 -11.86
C SER A 465 23.60 -11.79 -13.21
N ILE A 466 23.74 -10.54 -13.68
CA ILE A 466 24.26 -10.23 -15.02
C ILE A 466 25.51 -9.33 -15.03
N MET A 467 25.96 -8.83 -13.87
CA MET A 467 27.15 -7.96 -13.82
C MET A 467 28.39 -8.65 -13.27
N SER A 468 29.46 -8.56 -14.07
CA SER A 468 30.83 -8.82 -13.65
C SER A 468 31.45 -7.62 -12.92
N THR A 469 32.51 -7.86 -12.15
CA THR A 469 33.27 -6.81 -11.46
C THR A 469 33.84 -5.76 -12.42
N GLY A 470 34.28 -6.16 -13.62
CA GLY A 470 34.78 -5.22 -14.63
C GLY A 470 33.69 -4.27 -15.14
N GLN A 471 32.46 -4.76 -15.32
CA GLN A 471 31.33 -3.91 -15.69
C GLN A 471 30.94 -2.95 -14.56
N ILE A 472 30.96 -3.41 -13.30
CA ILE A 472 30.73 -2.55 -12.12
C ILE A 472 31.73 -1.39 -12.10
N LEU A 473 33.02 -1.69 -12.26
CA LEU A 473 34.09 -0.68 -12.29
C LEU A 473 33.94 0.32 -13.44
N ARG A 474 33.50 -0.16 -14.62
CA ARG A 474 33.23 0.72 -15.76
C ARG A 474 32.06 1.67 -15.46
N VAL A 475 30.96 1.17 -14.89
CA VAL A 475 29.82 2.01 -14.52
C VAL A 475 30.23 3.08 -13.49
N LEU A 476 31.00 2.70 -12.46
CA LEU A 476 31.50 3.65 -11.47
C LEU A 476 32.39 4.71 -12.12
N LYS A 477 33.28 4.32 -13.04
CA LYS A 477 34.11 5.27 -13.79
C LYS A 477 33.28 6.27 -14.58
N ASP A 478 32.30 5.78 -15.34
CA ASP A 478 31.51 6.60 -16.26
C ASP A 478 30.57 7.56 -15.49
N ASN A 479 30.24 7.25 -14.22
CA ASN A 479 29.22 7.97 -13.47
C ASN A 479 29.71 8.63 -12.17
N LEU A 480 30.99 8.53 -11.81
CA LEU A 480 31.55 9.04 -10.55
C LEU A 480 31.13 10.50 -10.26
N LYS A 481 31.41 11.42 -11.20
CA LYS A 481 31.08 12.86 -11.07
C LYS A 481 29.57 13.11 -10.99
N ARG A 482 28.79 12.28 -11.69
CA ARG A 482 27.33 12.38 -11.69
C ARG A 482 26.76 11.97 -10.33
N MET A 483 27.27 10.89 -9.75
CA MET A 483 26.90 10.45 -8.40
C MET A 483 27.23 11.53 -7.36
N GLU A 484 28.41 12.15 -7.44
CA GLU A 484 28.79 13.23 -6.54
C GLU A 484 27.83 14.43 -6.61
N THR A 485 27.50 14.86 -7.82
CA THR A 485 26.57 15.97 -8.05
C THR A 485 25.19 15.66 -7.50
N PHE A 486 24.65 14.48 -7.84
CA PHE A 486 23.34 14.03 -7.36
C PHE A 486 23.29 13.91 -5.84
N GLN A 487 24.33 13.35 -5.21
CA GLN A 487 24.42 13.27 -3.75
C GLN A 487 24.35 14.66 -3.10
N ARG A 488 25.14 15.63 -3.59
CA ARG A 488 25.15 17.00 -3.03
C ARG A 488 23.80 17.69 -3.15
N GLN A 489 23.20 17.63 -4.33
CA GLN A 489 21.92 18.27 -4.60
C GLN A 489 20.78 17.62 -3.80
N HIS A 490 20.78 16.29 -3.72
CA HIS A 490 19.82 15.55 -2.91
C HIS A 490 19.98 15.86 -1.40
N ASP A 491 21.22 15.90 -0.89
CA ASP A 491 21.49 16.28 0.50
C ASP A 491 20.99 17.70 0.82
N ASN A 492 21.20 18.64 -0.10
CA ASN A 492 20.70 20.02 0.04
C ASN A 492 19.17 20.07 0.07
N ALA A 493 18.50 19.34 -0.84
CA ALA A 493 17.05 19.28 -0.89
C ALA A 493 16.46 18.65 0.39
N ILE A 494 17.03 17.55 0.88
CA ILE A 494 16.63 16.92 2.14
C ILE A 494 16.82 17.88 3.31
N MET A 495 17.96 18.56 3.41
CA MET A 495 18.22 19.50 4.50
C MET A 495 17.17 20.61 4.56
N VAL A 496 16.73 21.12 3.40
CA VAL A 496 15.66 22.11 3.31
C VAL A 496 14.32 21.54 3.76
N LEU A 497 13.94 20.35 3.28
CA LEU A 497 12.68 19.72 3.65
C LEU A 497 12.63 19.32 5.12
N GLU A 498 13.74 18.85 5.68
CA GLU A 498 13.90 18.55 7.10
C GLU A 498 13.74 19.82 7.95
N HIS A 499 14.35 20.94 7.52
CA HIS A 499 14.16 22.22 8.19
C HIS A 499 12.68 22.64 8.17
N VAL A 500 12.01 22.57 7.03
CA VAL A 500 10.59 22.93 6.94
C VAL A 500 9.73 21.98 7.78
N SER A 501 9.98 20.67 7.72
CA SER A 501 9.30 19.66 8.52
C SER A 501 9.34 20.02 10.01
N ARG A 502 10.45 20.55 10.54
CA ARG A 502 10.49 20.97 11.96
C ARG A 502 9.55 22.12 12.31
N HIS A 503 9.12 22.92 11.35
CA HIS A 503 8.31 24.13 11.56
C HIS A 503 6.85 23.97 11.13
N ILE A 504 6.54 22.98 10.28
CA ILE A 504 5.18 22.68 9.84
C ILE A 504 4.74 21.29 10.34
N PRO A 505 3.45 21.05 10.59
CA PRO A 505 2.95 19.79 11.14
C PRO A 505 2.78 18.69 10.07
N VAL A 506 3.76 18.56 9.19
CA VAL A 506 3.75 17.64 8.04
C VAL A 506 5.09 16.91 7.95
N ASP A 507 5.03 15.60 7.71
CA ASP A 507 6.19 14.79 7.35
C ASP A 507 6.26 14.60 5.84
N PHE A 508 7.47 14.70 5.30
CA PHE A 508 7.72 14.51 3.88
C PHE A 508 8.22 13.08 3.60
N SER A 509 7.69 12.51 2.53
CA SER A 509 8.12 11.24 1.94
C SER A 509 8.17 11.41 0.43
N VAL A 510 8.83 10.47 -0.27
CA VAL A 510 8.94 10.49 -1.74
C VAL A 510 8.35 9.20 -2.28
N ASP A 511 7.51 9.32 -3.31
CA ASP A 511 6.98 8.15 -4.01
C ASP A 511 8.14 7.38 -4.66
N THR A 512 8.24 6.09 -4.32
CA THR A 512 9.31 5.22 -4.79
C THR A 512 9.14 4.88 -6.28
N GLU A 513 7.92 4.74 -6.77
CA GLU A 513 7.68 4.48 -8.20
C GLU A 513 8.07 5.69 -9.04
N TRP A 514 7.61 6.88 -8.66
CA TRP A 514 8.02 8.12 -9.29
C TRP A 514 9.53 8.34 -9.21
N LYS A 515 10.16 8.10 -8.05
CA LYS A 515 11.62 8.20 -7.88
C LYS A 515 12.38 7.33 -8.88
N TYR A 516 11.92 6.11 -9.14
CA TYR A 516 12.56 5.23 -10.11
C TYR A 516 12.27 5.61 -11.55
N ARG A 517 11.09 6.17 -11.87
CA ARG A 517 10.76 6.69 -13.20
C ARG A 517 11.51 7.98 -13.53
N ALA A 518 11.70 8.85 -12.55
CA ALA A 518 12.37 10.14 -12.70
C ALA A 518 13.90 10.02 -12.80
N GLU A 519 14.47 8.91 -12.31
CA GLU A 519 15.91 8.63 -12.28
C GLU A 519 16.73 9.87 -11.81
N GLY A 520 17.60 10.41 -12.68
CA GLY A 520 18.42 11.58 -12.37
C GLY A 520 17.67 12.91 -12.34
N ASN A 521 16.48 13.00 -12.95
CA ASN A 521 15.68 14.24 -12.95
C ASN A 521 14.96 14.47 -11.61
N LEU A 522 14.86 13.44 -10.76
CA LEU A 522 14.29 13.53 -9.41
C LEU A 522 14.86 14.71 -8.63
N VAL A 523 16.17 14.90 -8.72
CA VAL A 523 16.89 15.90 -7.93
C VAL A 523 16.43 17.31 -8.28
N LEU A 524 16.31 17.61 -9.56
CA LEU A 524 15.88 18.91 -10.04
C LEU A 524 14.43 19.21 -9.62
N HIS A 525 13.57 18.20 -9.67
CA HIS A 525 12.19 18.29 -9.20
C HIS A 525 12.11 18.48 -7.68
N LEU A 526 12.89 17.73 -6.91
CA LEU A 526 12.91 17.81 -5.46
C LEU A 526 13.49 19.13 -4.96
N GLU A 527 14.54 19.65 -5.61
CA GLU A 527 15.09 20.98 -5.31
C GLU A 527 14.10 22.11 -5.63
N ARG A 528 13.32 21.98 -6.72
CA ARG A 528 12.25 22.93 -7.03
C ARG A 528 11.15 22.89 -5.98
N PHE A 529 10.67 21.69 -5.64
CA PHE A 529 9.65 21.48 -4.61
C PHE A 529 10.10 22.05 -3.27
N ALA A 530 11.31 21.68 -2.80
CA ALA A 530 11.87 22.15 -1.54
C ALA A 530 11.98 23.69 -1.48
N ARG A 531 12.39 24.33 -2.59
CA ARG A 531 12.43 25.79 -2.69
C ARG A 531 11.03 26.41 -2.59
N THR A 532 10.05 25.90 -3.32
CA THR A 532 8.68 26.42 -3.28
C THR A 532 8.07 26.29 -1.89
N ILE A 533 8.24 25.13 -1.25
CA ILE A 533 7.74 24.87 0.09
C ILE A 533 8.40 25.79 1.12
N LYS A 534 9.72 25.97 1.06
CA LYS A 534 10.44 26.89 1.94
C LYS A 534 10.00 28.34 1.74
N GLN A 535 9.80 28.78 0.50
CA GLN A 535 9.32 30.14 0.19
C GLN A 535 7.92 30.41 0.77
N ASN A 536 7.09 29.38 0.90
CA ASN A 536 5.73 29.47 1.40
C ASN A 536 5.56 28.87 2.81
N GLU A 537 6.63 28.70 3.56
CA GLU A 537 6.64 27.98 4.84
C GLU A 537 5.68 28.59 5.87
N ALA A 538 5.76 29.91 6.11
CA ALA A 538 4.91 30.61 7.07
C ALA A 538 3.42 30.52 6.73
N PRO A 539 2.98 30.89 5.50
CA PRO A 539 1.55 30.80 5.17
C PRO A 539 1.06 29.35 5.08
N LEU A 540 1.91 28.40 4.67
CA LEU A 540 1.57 26.97 4.67
C LEU A 540 1.40 26.43 6.09
N GLY A 541 2.32 26.75 7.00
CA GLY A 541 2.25 26.32 8.39
C GLY A 541 1.03 26.91 9.11
N ALA A 542 0.63 28.15 8.80
CA ALA A 542 -0.59 28.74 9.34
C ALA A 542 -1.86 28.06 8.80
N PHE A 543 -1.89 27.80 7.48
CA PHE A 543 -3.00 27.12 6.81
C PHE A 543 -3.21 25.69 7.33
N LEU A 544 -2.15 24.90 7.43
CA LEU A 544 -2.23 23.51 7.90
C LEU A 544 -2.65 23.42 9.36
N ARG A 545 -2.15 24.31 10.22
CA ARG A 545 -2.61 24.41 11.61
C ARG A 545 -4.10 24.75 11.68
N ALA A 546 -4.57 25.68 10.84
CA ALA A 546 -5.99 26.01 10.78
C ALA A 546 -6.87 24.85 10.24
N ILE A 547 -6.34 23.97 9.38
CA ILE A 547 -7.03 22.73 8.97
C ILE A 547 -7.11 21.77 10.16
N MET A 548 -5.99 21.50 10.83
CA MET A 548 -5.94 20.54 11.94
C MET A 548 -6.73 21.00 13.17
N ASP A 549 -6.75 22.31 13.45
CA ASP A 549 -7.54 22.91 14.53
C ASP A 549 -9.04 23.01 14.18
N GLY A 550 -9.45 22.54 12.99
CA GLY A 550 -10.84 22.62 12.51
C GLY A 550 -11.34 24.04 12.23
N ARG A 551 -10.46 25.04 12.21
CA ARG A 551 -10.80 26.47 12.08
C ARG A 551 -11.21 26.88 10.66
N ILE A 552 -10.93 26.05 9.66
CA ILE A 552 -11.30 26.33 8.26
C ILE A 552 -12.73 25.83 7.92
N GLY A 553 -13.45 25.23 8.89
CA GLY A 553 -14.83 24.75 8.71
C GLY A 553 -15.96 25.67 9.20
N THR A 554 -15.66 26.83 9.80
CA THR A 554 -16.71 27.75 10.29
C THR A 554 -17.14 28.73 9.21
N SER A 555 -18.10 28.33 8.38
CA SER A 555 -18.97 29.29 7.68
C SER A 555 -20.01 29.83 8.68
N ASN A 556 -20.48 31.08 8.46
CA ASN A 556 -21.39 31.89 9.30
C ASN A 556 -22.79 31.28 9.61
N SER A 557 -22.97 29.96 9.56
CA SER A 557 -24.24 29.27 9.77
C SER A 557 -24.23 28.29 10.96
N GLY A 558 -23.38 28.50 11.97
CA GLY A 558 -23.41 27.70 13.21
C GLY A 558 -23.22 26.20 13.00
N LYS A 559 -22.53 25.79 11.93
CA LYS A 559 -22.29 24.39 11.57
C LYS A 559 -20.96 23.92 12.15
N THR A 560 -21.03 23.06 13.15
CA THR A 560 -19.90 22.21 13.55
C THR A 560 -19.64 21.18 12.46
N VAL A 561 -18.72 21.50 11.55
CA VAL A 561 -17.99 20.49 10.78
C VAL A 561 -16.96 19.91 11.73
N VAL A 562 -17.37 18.92 12.52
CA VAL A 562 -16.41 18.07 13.23
C VAL A 562 -15.72 17.28 12.12
N LEU A 563 -14.54 17.74 11.68
CA LEU A 563 -13.52 16.82 11.20
C LEU A 563 -13.52 15.72 12.24
N ALA A 564 -14.04 14.54 11.88
CA ALA A 564 -13.96 13.36 12.71
C ALA A 564 -12.56 13.37 13.31
N ASN A 565 -12.46 13.18 14.63
CA ASN A 565 -11.20 13.09 15.36
C ASN A 565 -10.25 12.13 14.63
N MET A 566 -9.59 12.61 13.57
CA MET A 566 -8.37 12.08 13.01
C MET A 566 -7.51 11.95 14.25
N PRO A 567 -7.01 10.77 14.60
CA PRO A 567 -6.26 10.61 15.83
C PRO A 567 -5.17 11.70 15.84
N VAL A 568 -5.41 12.77 16.60
CA VAL A 568 -4.76 14.10 16.51
C VAL A 568 -3.30 14.01 16.96
N LYS A 569 -2.83 12.80 17.24
CA LYS A 569 -1.50 12.51 17.75
C LYS A 569 -0.44 12.46 16.66
N LYS A 570 -0.76 12.38 15.35
CA LYS A 570 0.26 12.17 14.30
C LYS A 570 0.21 13.23 13.20
N ARG A 571 1.39 13.75 12.83
CA ARG A 571 1.63 14.71 11.74
C ARG A 571 1.06 14.18 10.42
N MET A 572 0.58 15.06 9.54
CA MET A 572 0.10 14.66 8.20
C MET A 572 1.28 14.19 7.34
N VAL A 573 1.07 13.18 6.49
CA VAL A 573 2.15 12.64 5.64
C VAL A 573 1.96 13.12 4.22
N TRP A 574 2.95 13.84 3.69
CA TRP A 574 2.98 14.30 2.31
C TRP A 574 3.99 13.48 1.51
N ILE A 575 3.54 12.92 0.40
CA ILE A 575 4.36 12.13 -0.51
C ILE A 575 4.58 12.93 -1.79
N VAL A 576 5.82 13.34 -2.03
CA VAL A 576 6.20 13.99 -3.29
C VAL A 576 6.10 12.98 -4.42
N SER A 577 5.29 13.27 -5.43
CA SER A 577 5.01 12.38 -6.58
C SER A 577 4.79 13.17 -7.88
N ASP A 578 4.43 12.49 -8.98
CA ASP A 578 4.04 13.11 -10.26
C ASP A 578 2.54 13.39 -10.40
N ARG A 579 1.75 13.06 -9.37
CA ARG A 579 0.28 13.20 -9.41
C ARG A 579 -0.25 13.74 -8.10
N PHE A 580 -1.47 14.27 -8.15
CA PHE A 580 -2.21 14.58 -6.94
C PHE A 580 -3.12 13.40 -6.60
N ASP A 581 -3.02 12.91 -5.38
CA ASP A 581 -3.88 11.87 -4.85
C ASP A 581 -4.01 12.05 -3.33
N THR A 582 -5.14 11.63 -2.75
CA THR A 582 -5.37 11.71 -1.30
C THR A 582 -5.98 10.41 -0.82
N LEU A 583 -5.34 9.80 0.16
CA LEU A 583 -5.89 8.62 0.81
C LEU A 583 -6.78 9.05 1.97
N PRO A 584 -7.87 8.30 2.26
CA PRO A 584 -8.71 8.53 3.44
C PRO A 584 -7.95 8.50 4.77
N SER A 585 -6.72 7.99 4.77
CA SER A 585 -5.85 7.83 5.94
C SER A 585 -5.06 9.08 6.35
N GLY A 586 -5.26 10.22 5.67
CA GLY A 586 -4.53 11.47 5.94
C GLY A 586 -3.17 11.60 5.24
N VAL A 587 -2.96 10.76 4.22
CA VAL A 587 -1.77 10.76 3.37
C VAL A 587 -2.10 11.52 2.08
N VAL A 588 -1.26 12.49 1.73
CA VAL A 588 -1.46 13.36 0.57
C VAL A 588 -0.31 13.15 -0.40
N PHE A 589 -0.60 12.68 -1.61
CA PHE A 589 0.34 12.71 -2.72
C PHE A 589 0.33 14.11 -3.32
N VAL A 590 1.45 14.80 -3.19
CA VAL A 590 1.65 16.17 -3.66
C VAL A 590 2.54 16.14 -4.90
N PRO A 591 2.10 16.70 -6.03
CA PRO A 591 2.95 16.82 -7.21
C PRO A 591 4.23 17.60 -6.91
N PHE A 592 5.33 17.27 -7.57
CA PHE A 592 6.60 17.99 -7.39
C PHE A 592 6.56 19.43 -7.93
N ASP A 593 5.62 19.74 -8.82
CA ASP A 593 5.47 21.01 -9.54
C ASP A 593 4.32 21.88 -8.99
N VAL A 594 4.06 21.80 -7.69
CA VAL A 594 2.99 22.58 -7.04
C VAL A 594 3.38 24.02 -6.74
N ASP A 595 2.39 24.91 -6.76
CA ASP A 595 2.39 26.21 -6.10
C ASP A 595 1.49 26.20 -4.85
N PHE A 596 1.65 27.21 -4.00
CA PHE A 596 0.92 27.26 -2.73
C PHE A 596 -0.60 27.40 -2.90
N ASP A 597 -1.05 28.11 -3.93
CA ASP A 597 -2.48 28.29 -4.21
C ASP A 597 -3.12 27.02 -4.78
N SER A 598 -2.36 26.19 -5.50
CA SER A 598 -2.80 24.86 -5.91
C SER A 598 -2.92 23.94 -4.71
N ILE A 599 -1.94 23.93 -3.79
CA ILE A 599 -2.03 23.15 -2.55
C ILE A 599 -3.28 23.53 -1.74
N LYS A 600 -3.53 24.84 -1.57
CA LYS A 600 -4.74 25.33 -0.88
C LYS A 600 -6.00 24.88 -1.57
N ARG A 601 -6.12 25.11 -2.88
CA ARG A 601 -7.29 24.68 -3.65
C ARG A 601 -7.48 23.17 -3.50
N LEU A 602 -6.44 22.38 -3.74
CA LEU A 602 -6.49 20.92 -3.69
C LEU A 602 -6.92 20.37 -2.32
N LEU A 603 -6.49 20.99 -1.22
CA LEU A 603 -6.89 20.60 0.14
C LEU A 603 -8.29 21.11 0.53
N LEU A 604 -8.82 22.15 -0.14
CA LEU A 604 -10.12 22.78 0.18
C LEU A 604 -11.26 22.44 -0.78
N THR A 605 -11.02 22.20 -2.08
CA THR A 605 -12.06 21.89 -3.10
C THR A 605 -12.66 20.49 -2.97
N ARG A 606 -12.32 19.77 -1.89
CA ARG A 606 -13.02 18.53 -1.47
C ARG A 606 -13.86 18.74 -0.19
N GLN A 607 -14.01 19.98 0.27
CA GLN A 607 -15.14 20.43 1.10
C GLN A 607 -16.26 20.94 0.20
#